data_AF-A0AA41R3H7-F1
#
_entry.id   AF-A0AA41R3H7-F1
#
_cell.length_a   1.000
_cell.length_b   1.000
_cell.length_c   1.000
_cell.angle_alpha   90.00
_cell.angle_beta   90.00
_cell.angle_gamma   90.00
#
_symmetry.space_group_name_H-M   'P 1'
#
loop_
_entity.id
_entity.type
_entity.pdbx_description
1 polymer ?
#
loop_
_entity_poly.entity_id
_entity_poly.type
_entity_poly.pdbx_seq_one_letter_code
_entity_poly.pdbx_strand_id
1 'polypeptide(L)'
;MAKFLGYALGRRPDAFGLVPDAEGFVKIKTLLQGLQGDPEWRHVRQGDLQMVVLTEQPPPIEIHEAQVRATDRAHLPKMAMAQDLPKLLYTTVRRRAYPAVHANGIGPIGGSHVMLTTDARQAERIGRRWDNEPVVLTVQVAEARTAGVVFHCYGDALFLADGIPVGAFTGPPLPKVPPAKAAVEPSPRPKTPGSFFPDISALAGKGDPDRNERTRRDEASWKKDRRRARREKERERF
;
A
#
# COMPACT_ATOMS: atom_id res chain seq x y z
N MET A 1 -26.16 -3.17 7.26
CA MET A 1 -25.04 -2.58 6.48
C MET A 1 -24.82 -1.11 6.79
N ALA A 2 -25.77 -0.22 6.46
CA ALA A 2 -25.65 1.23 6.59
C ALA A 2 -25.14 1.71 7.97
N LYS A 3 -25.83 1.31 9.06
CA LYS A 3 -25.43 1.62 10.45
C LYS A 3 -24.02 1.13 10.79
N PHE A 4 -23.66 -0.07 10.31
CA PHE A 4 -22.35 -0.66 10.54
C PHE A 4 -21.25 0.13 9.83
N LEU A 5 -21.45 0.56 8.58
CA LEU A 5 -20.47 1.36 7.85
C LEU A 5 -20.24 2.73 8.51
N GLY A 6 -21.31 3.38 8.98
CA GLY A 6 -21.20 4.62 9.77
C GLY A 6 -20.39 4.40 11.05
N TYR A 7 -20.62 3.30 11.77
CA TYR A 7 -19.85 2.93 12.95
C TYR A 7 -18.36 2.64 12.64
N ALA A 8 -18.10 1.81 11.62
CA ALA A 8 -16.77 1.38 11.26
C ALA A 8 -15.90 2.55 10.78
N LEU A 9 -16.47 3.51 10.05
CA LEU A 9 -15.73 4.67 9.54
C LEU A 9 -15.72 5.85 10.51
N GLY A 10 -16.78 6.07 11.28
CA GLY A 10 -16.97 7.28 12.09
C GLY A 10 -16.67 7.12 13.58
N ARG A 11 -16.55 5.89 14.08
CA ARG A 11 -16.32 5.61 15.51
C ARG A 11 -15.14 4.69 15.77
N ARG A 12 -15.06 3.55 15.08
CA ARG A 12 -14.04 2.51 15.32
C ARG A 12 -13.28 2.06 14.06
N PRO A 13 -12.67 2.98 13.30
CA PRO A 13 -11.82 2.61 12.16
C PRO A 13 -10.58 1.81 12.57
N ASP A 14 -10.07 2.04 13.79
CA ASP A 14 -8.95 1.31 14.40
C ASP A 14 -9.20 -0.21 14.46
N ALA A 15 -10.41 -0.61 14.84
CA ALA A 15 -10.80 -2.02 14.92
C ALA A 15 -10.71 -2.72 13.56
N PHE A 16 -10.83 -1.98 12.46
CA PHE A 16 -10.70 -2.49 11.10
C PHE A 16 -9.36 -2.14 10.46
N GLY A 17 -8.33 -1.77 11.23
CA GLY A 17 -7.02 -1.45 10.66
C GLY A 17 -7.10 -0.33 9.62
N LEU A 18 -8.00 0.63 9.84
CA LEU A 18 -8.20 1.79 8.97
C LEU A 18 -7.67 3.02 9.70
N VAL A 19 -6.88 3.81 8.98
CA VAL A 19 -6.42 5.11 9.44
C VAL A 19 -6.89 6.12 8.40
N PRO A 20 -8.01 6.82 8.67
CA PRO A 20 -8.50 7.90 7.83
C PRO A 20 -7.54 9.08 7.81
N ASP A 21 -7.62 9.87 6.75
CA ASP A 21 -6.91 11.15 6.68
C ASP A 21 -7.55 12.23 7.58
N ALA A 22 -7.02 13.45 7.51
CA ALA A 22 -7.49 14.58 8.32
C ALA A 22 -8.99 14.92 8.07
N GLU A 23 -9.52 14.59 6.90
CA GLU A 23 -10.93 14.79 6.55
C GLU A 23 -11.80 13.56 6.85
N GLY A 24 -11.19 12.46 7.31
CA GLY A 24 -11.88 11.21 7.62
C GLY A 24 -12.04 10.27 6.44
N PHE A 25 -11.37 10.52 5.31
CA PHE A 25 -11.43 9.64 4.15
C PHE A 25 -10.48 8.45 4.27
N VAL A 26 -10.96 7.31 3.77
CA VAL A 26 -10.16 6.11 3.51
C VAL A 26 -10.39 5.66 2.08
N LYS A 27 -9.40 5.00 1.48
CA LYS A 27 -9.57 4.38 0.16
C LYS A 27 -10.61 3.26 0.27
N ILE A 28 -11.56 3.22 -0.67
CA ILE A 28 -12.60 2.17 -0.74
C ILE A 28 -11.96 0.78 -0.76
N LYS A 29 -10.88 0.62 -1.52
CA LYS A 29 -10.12 -0.64 -1.56
C LYS A 29 -9.64 -1.08 -0.17
N THR A 30 -9.11 -0.15 0.62
CA THR A 30 -8.62 -0.43 1.98
C THR A 30 -9.77 -0.80 2.91
N LEU A 31 -10.91 -0.10 2.82
CA LEU A 31 -12.12 -0.45 3.56
C LEU A 31 -12.58 -1.88 3.23
N LEU A 32 -12.77 -2.20 1.95
CA LEU A 32 -13.24 -3.51 1.52
C LEU A 32 -12.28 -4.63 1.96
N GLN A 33 -10.97 -4.42 1.88
CA GLN A 33 -9.98 -5.35 2.40
C GLN A 33 -10.07 -5.53 3.92
N GLY A 34 -10.35 -4.45 4.67
CA GLY A 34 -10.58 -4.51 6.11
C GLY A 34 -11.84 -5.30 6.47
N LEU A 35 -12.92 -5.14 5.71
CA LEU A 35 -14.19 -5.83 5.89
C LEU A 35 -14.11 -7.33 5.53
N GLN A 36 -13.30 -7.71 4.55
CA GLN A 36 -13.12 -9.12 4.15
C GLN A 36 -12.56 -10.02 5.25
N GLY A 37 -11.86 -9.43 6.23
CA GLY A 37 -11.37 -10.13 7.41
C GLY A 37 -12.49 -10.58 8.36
N ASP A 38 -13.68 -10.01 8.25
CA ASP A 38 -14.87 -10.38 9.03
C ASP A 38 -15.78 -11.28 8.18
N PRO A 39 -16.13 -12.50 8.63
CA PRO A 39 -17.04 -13.39 7.91
C PRO A 39 -18.38 -12.74 7.56
N GLU A 40 -18.91 -11.87 8.44
CA GLU A 40 -20.19 -11.20 8.23
C GLU A 40 -20.12 -10.21 7.06
N TRP A 41 -18.99 -9.51 6.90
CA TRP A 41 -18.83 -8.43 5.92
C TRP A 41 -18.01 -8.80 4.69
N ARG A 42 -17.61 -10.07 4.54
CA ARG A 42 -16.79 -10.56 3.43
C ARG A 42 -17.45 -10.44 2.05
N HIS A 43 -18.77 -10.45 1.99
CA HIS A 43 -19.53 -10.35 0.75
C HIS A 43 -19.63 -8.91 0.23
N VAL A 44 -19.31 -7.90 1.05
CA VAL A 44 -19.44 -6.48 0.70
C VAL A 44 -18.54 -6.11 -0.48
N ARG A 45 -19.11 -5.37 -1.43
CA ARG A 45 -18.46 -4.82 -2.63
C ARG A 45 -18.72 -3.32 -2.73
N GLN A 46 -18.01 -2.67 -3.65
CA GLN A 46 -18.19 -1.25 -3.91
C GLN A 46 -19.63 -0.88 -4.31
N GLY A 47 -20.32 -1.76 -5.05
CA GLY A 47 -21.74 -1.57 -5.40
C GLY A 47 -22.65 -1.48 -4.17
N ASP A 48 -22.38 -2.27 -3.13
CA ASP A 48 -23.17 -2.21 -1.89
C ASP A 48 -22.99 -0.86 -1.16
N LEU A 49 -21.77 -0.29 -1.20
CA LEU A 49 -21.51 1.03 -0.64
C LEU A 49 -22.29 2.11 -1.40
N GLN A 50 -22.34 2.03 -2.74
CA GLN A 50 -23.12 2.96 -3.56
C GLN A 50 -24.61 2.83 -3.28
N MET A 51 -25.12 1.60 -3.13
CA MET A 51 -26.52 1.37 -2.76
C MET A 51 -26.86 2.03 -1.43
N VAL A 52 -26.01 1.89 -0.40
CA VAL A 52 -26.22 2.55 0.91
C VAL A 52 -26.33 4.07 0.78
N VAL A 53 -25.51 4.70 -0.06
CA VAL A 53 -25.58 6.16 -0.30
C VAL A 53 -26.88 6.55 -0.99
N LEU A 54 -27.42 5.71 -1.87
CA LEU A 54 -28.65 6.00 -2.63
C LEU A 54 -29.93 5.73 -1.83
N THR A 55 -29.94 4.73 -0.93
CA THR A 55 -31.16 4.27 -0.25
C THR A 55 -31.37 4.91 1.13
N GLU A 56 -30.32 5.36 1.80
CA GLU A 56 -30.41 5.88 3.18
C GLU A 56 -30.50 7.41 3.20
N GLN A 57 -31.38 7.96 4.05
CA GLN A 57 -31.57 9.41 4.21
C GLN A 57 -31.61 9.81 5.69
N PRO A 58 -30.63 10.57 6.20
CA PRO A 58 -29.37 10.93 5.55
C PRO A 58 -28.45 9.71 5.37
N PRO A 59 -27.61 9.66 4.32
CA PRO A 59 -26.67 8.55 4.14
C PRO A 59 -25.63 8.56 5.27
N PRO A 60 -25.30 7.41 5.87
CA PRO A 60 -24.33 7.33 6.96
C PRO A 60 -22.87 7.43 6.49
N ILE A 61 -22.65 7.30 5.18
CA ILE A 61 -21.34 7.40 4.54
C ILE A 61 -21.41 8.31 3.32
N GLU A 62 -20.28 8.92 2.99
CA GLU A 62 -20.08 9.74 1.80
C GLU A 62 -18.98 9.11 0.95
N ILE A 63 -19.21 9.02 -0.35
CA ILE A 63 -18.23 8.51 -1.32
C ILE A 63 -17.77 9.67 -2.20
N HIS A 64 -16.46 9.86 -2.29
CA HIS A 64 -15.84 10.82 -3.19
C HIS A 64 -14.76 10.10 -4.00
N GLU A 65 -14.94 10.01 -5.32
CA GLU A 65 -14.06 9.25 -6.22
C GLU A 65 -13.81 7.81 -5.74
N ALA A 66 -12.57 7.49 -5.36
CA ALA A 66 -12.14 6.19 -4.86
C ALA A 66 -12.00 6.15 -3.32
N GLN A 67 -12.53 7.17 -2.64
CA GLN A 67 -12.48 7.31 -1.19
C GLN A 67 -13.89 7.34 -0.58
N VAL A 68 -13.96 6.95 0.68
CA VAL A 68 -15.18 6.90 1.47
C VAL A 68 -14.91 7.40 2.88
N ARG A 69 -15.86 8.11 3.48
CA ARG A 69 -15.83 8.56 4.87
C ARG A 69 -17.20 8.38 5.52
N ALA A 70 -17.25 8.43 6.84
CA ALA A 70 -18.53 8.58 7.55
C ALA A 70 -19.05 10.01 7.42
N THR A 71 -20.38 10.15 7.35
CA THR A 71 -21.05 11.46 7.39
C THR A 71 -20.92 12.08 8.79
N ASP A 72 -21.22 11.29 9.84
CA ASP A 72 -20.96 11.66 11.23
C ASP A 72 -19.53 11.25 11.64
N ARG A 73 -18.74 12.25 12.03
CA ARG A 73 -17.32 12.13 12.42
C ARG A 73 -17.06 12.67 13.82
N ALA A 74 -18.11 12.98 14.60
CA ALA A 74 -17.97 13.57 15.93
C ALA A 74 -17.14 12.70 16.88
N HIS A 75 -17.13 11.39 16.65
CA HIS A 75 -16.43 10.39 17.45
C HIS A 75 -15.24 9.75 16.73
N LEU A 76 -14.74 10.37 15.66
CA LEU A 76 -13.59 9.84 14.94
C LEU A 76 -12.34 9.91 15.85
N PRO A 77 -11.61 8.81 16.03
CA PRO A 77 -10.38 8.83 16.82
C PRO A 77 -9.38 9.82 16.22
N LYS A 78 -8.70 10.56 17.10
CA LYS A 78 -7.60 11.45 16.72
C LYS A 78 -6.28 10.77 17.02
N MET A 79 -5.32 10.94 16.13
CA MET A 79 -3.95 10.50 16.38
C MET A 79 -3.35 11.35 17.50
N ALA A 80 -2.82 10.70 18.53
CA ALA A 80 -2.17 11.35 19.66
C ALA A 80 -0.85 10.65 19.98
N MET A 81 0.09 11.35 20.61
CA MET A 81 1.33 10.73 21.07
C MET A 81 1.01 9.68 22.15
N ALA A 82 1.51 8.45 21.98
CA ALA A 82 1.25 7.37 22.91
C ALA A 82 2.06 7.58 24.21
N GLN A 83 1.36 7.77 25.33
CA GLN A 83 1.99 7.95 26.64
C GLN A 83 2.26 6.61 27.33
N ASP A 84 1.28 5.71 27.28
CA ASP A 84 1.36 4.36 27.84
C ASP A 84 1.48 3.35 26.69
N LEU A 85 2.68 2.79 26.53
CA LEU A 85 2.96 1.83 25.48
C LEU A 85 3.22 0.46 26.10
N PRO A 86 2.58 -0.60 25.57
CA PRO A 86 2.96 -1.97 25.91
C PRO A 86 4.44 -2.23 25.62
N LYS A 87 5.03 -3.20 26.33
CA LYS A 87 6.43 -3.60 26.10
C LYS A 87 6.64 -4.14 24.67
N LEU A 88 5.64 -4.84 24.15
CA LEU A 88 5.66 -5.50 22.85
C LEU A 88 4.47 -5.05 22.03
N LEU A 89 4.74 -4.77 20.76
CA LEU A 89 3.72 -4.54 19.74
C LEU A 89 3.94 -5.50 18.57
N TYR A 90 2.89 -5.75 17.79
CA TYR A 90 2.93 -6.66 16.66
C TYR A 90 2.60 -5.93 15.37
N THR A 91 3.37 -6.22 14.33
CA THR A 91 3.10 -5.79 12.97
C THR A 91 3.26 -6.95 12.01
N THR A 92 2.91 -6.74 10.75
CA THR A 92 3.04 -7.75 9.71
C THR A 92 3.72 -7.20 8.48
N VAL A 93 4.51 -8.07 7.86
CA VAL A 93 5.14 -7.79 6.57
C VAL A 93 4.83 -8.88 5.57
N ARG A 94 4.84 -8.52 4.28
CA ARG A 94 4.67 -9.51 3.21
C ARG A 94 5.85 -10.46 3.23
N ARG A 95 5.62 -11.76 2.97
CA ARG A 95 6.69 -12.78 3.01
C ARG A 95 7.85 -12.42 2.08
N ARG A 96 7.53 -11.91 0.89
CA ARG A 96 8.53 -11.45 -0.10
C ARG A 96 9.33 -10.22 0.33
N ALA A 97 8.77 -9.39 1.21
CA ALA A 97 9.41 -8.18 1.70
C ALA A 97 10.24 -8.43 2.96
N TYR A 98 10.03 -9.57 3.64
CA TYR A 98 10.67 -9.87 4.91
C TYR A 98 12.21 -9.83 4.88
N PRO A 99 12.91 -10.37 3.85
CA PRO A 99 14.37 -10.24 3.78
C PRO A 99 14.85 -8.79 3.72
N ALA A 100 14.16 -7.93 2.96
CA ALA A 100 14.51 -6.52 2.85
C ALA A 100 14.20 -5.75 4.14
N VAL A 101 13.09 -6.08 4.81
CA VAL A 101 12.72 -5.51 6.10
C VAL A 101 13.73 -5.89 7.18
N HIS A 102 14.16 -7.16 7.20
CA HIS A 102 15.18 -7.61 8.14
C HIS A 102 16.51 -6.86 7.98
N ALA A 103 16.87 -6.46 6.75
CA ALA A 103 18.10 -5.72 6.48
C ALA A 103 17.97 -4.20 6.71
N ASN A 104 16.81 -3.60 6.44
CA ASN A 104 16.65 -2.14 6.36
C ASN A 104 15.70 -1.54 7.39
N GLY A 105 14.98 -2.37 8.15
CA GLY A 105 13.92 -1.93 9.05
C GLY A 105 12.52 -2.00 8.42
N ILE A 106 11.51 -1.72 9.24
CA ILE A 106 10.10 -1.75 8.85
C ILE A 106 9.69 -0.34 8.40
N GLY A 107 9.25 -0.22 7.14
CA GLY A 107 8.65 1.00 6.61
C GLY A 107 7.12 0.88 6.45
N PRO A 108 6.43 2.01 6.22
CA PRO A 108 4.98 2.04 6.09
C PRO A 108 4.50 1.29 4.83
N ILE A 109 3.37 0.60 4.93
CA ILE A 109 2.77 -0.17 3.82
C ILE A 109 1.53 0.55 3.29
N GLY A 110 1.65 1.22 2.15
CA GLY A 110 0.51 1.78 1.43
C GLY A 110 -0.16 2.99 2.11
N GLY A 111 0.47 3.57 3.13
CA GLY A 111 0.08 4.76 3.86
C GLY A 111 1.30 5.50 4.41
N SER A 112 1.09 6.37 5.39
CA SER A 112 2.16 7.20 5.97
C SER A 112 2.88 6.57 7.16
N HIS A 113 2.25 5.61 7.84
CA HIS A 113 2.77 5.04 9.09
C HIS A 113 2.75 3.50 9.06
N VAL A 114 3.67 2.90 9.80
CA VAL A 114 3.66 1.48 10.19
C VAL A 114 2.54 1.27 11.19
N MET A 115 1.62 0.34 10.88
CA MET A 115 0.57 -0.06 11.79
C MET A 115 1.06 -1.15 12.74
N LEU A 116 0.81 -0.94 14.02
CA LEU A 116 1.17 -1.79 15.13
C LEU A 116 -0.08 -2.08 15.96
N THR A 117 -0.13 -3.27 16.54
CA THR A 117 -1.26 -3.74 17.35
C THR A 117 -0.73 -4.39 18.62
N THR A 118 -1.56 -4.46 19.66
CA THR A 118 -1.21 -5.17 20.90
C THR A 118 -1.40 -6.68 20.77
N ASP A 119 -2.23 -7.13 19.84
CA ASP A 119 -2.54 -8.55 19.59
C ASP A 119 -1.98 -9.02 18.24
N ALA A 120 -1.16 -10.06 18.28
CA ALA A 120 -0.59 -10.71 17.10
C ALA A 120 -1.66 -11.20 16.10
N ARG A 121 -2.82 -11.68 16.57
CA ARG A 121 -3.90 -12.15 15.69
C ARG A 121 -4.52 -10.98 14.92
N GLN A 122 -4.63 -9.82 15.56
CA GLN A 122 -5.11 -8.61 14.89
C GLN A 122 -4.10 -8.14 13.84
N ALA A 123 -2.80 -8.15 14.17
CA ALA A 123 -1.74 -7.86 13.20
C ALA A 123 -1.85 -8.79 11.98
N GLU A 124 -1.97 -10.10 12.22
CA GLU A 124 -2.11 -11.11 11.16
C GLU A 124 -3.33 -10.85 10.27
N ARG A 125 -4.49 -10.53 10.87
CA ARG A 125 -5.71 -10.20 10.12
C ARG A 125 -5.52 -8.95 9.24
N ILE A 126 -4.77 -7.95 9.72
CA ILE A 126 -4.43 -6.76 8.93
C ILE A 126 -3.46 -7.15 7.79
N GLY A 127 -2.43 -7.95 8.08
CA GLY A 127 -1.46 -8.44 7.10
C GLY A 127 -2.07 -9.28 5.97
N ARG A 128 -3.09 -10.08 6.29
CA ARG A 128 -3.83 -10.95 5.35
C ARG A 128 -4.52 -10.20 4.20
N ARG A 129 -4.64 -8.87 4.30
CA ARG A 129 -5.14 -7.99 3.22
C ARG A 129 -4.22 -7.93 2.01
N TRP A 130 -2.92 -8.14 2.22
CA TRP A 130 -1.91 -7.98 1.18
C TRP A 130 -1.15 -9.26 0.84
N ASP A 131 -1.09 -10.22 1.76
CA ASP A 131 -0.42 -11.50 1.58
C ASP A 131 -1.21 -12.57 2.33
N ASN A 132 -1.46 -13.74 1.73
CA ASN A 132 -2.25 -14.78 2.38
C ASN A 132 -1.54 -15.36 3.62
N GLU A 133 -0.20 -15.33 3.61
CA GLU A 133 0.68 -15.83 4.67
C GLU A 133 1.65 -14.72 5.09
N PRO A 134 1.17 -13.66 5.76
CA PRO A 134 2.02 -12.57 6.19
C PRO A 134 2.95 -13.03 7.33
N VAL A 135 4.15 -12.46 7.38
CA VAL A 135 5.08 -12.70 8.49
C VAL A 135 4.74 -11.72 9.60
N VAL A 136 4.37 -12.25 10.77
CA VAL A 136 4.16 -11.45 11.98
C VAL A 136 5.52 -11.15 12.63
N LEU A 137 5.76 -9.88 12.92
CA LEU A 137 6.94 -9.38 13.59
C LEU A 137 6.57 -8.82 14.95
N THR A 138 7.42 -9.08 15.94
CA THR A 138 7.29 -8.53 17.29
C THR A 138 8.23 -7.35 17.42
N VAL A 139 7.70 -6.16 17.72
CA VAL A 139 8.44 -4.93 17.93
C VAL A 139 8.69 -4.72 19.42
N GLN A 140 9.94 -4.49 19.77
CA GLN A 140 10.40 -4.19 21.13
C GLN A 140 10.30 -2.67 21.33
N VAL A 141 9.29 -2.22 22.08
CA VAL A 141 9.02 -0.77 22.18
C VAL A 141 10.15 -0.03 22.87
N ALA A 142 10.79 -0.63 23.87
CA ALA A 142 11.91 -0.01 24.58
C ALA A 142 13.08 0.28 23.62
N GLU A 143 13.50 -0.70 22.84
CA GLU A 143 14.59 -0.58 21.86
C GLU A 143 14.25 0.44 20.76
N ALA A 144 13.01 0.40 20.25
CA ALA A 144 12.54 1.36 19.26
C ALA A 144 12.58 2.80 19.81
N ARG A 145 12.15 3.02 21.06
CA ARG A 145 12.19 4.36 21.70
C ARG A 145 13.62 4.84 21.92
N THR A 146 14.54 3.96 22.34
CA THR A 146 15.96 4.29 22.47
C THR A 146 16.58 4.67 21.12
N ALA A 147 16.12 4.04 20.04
CA ALA A 147 16.50 4.39 18.68
C ALA A 147 15.78 5.63 18.11
N GLY A 148 14.98 6.34 18.92
CA GLY A 148 14.33 7.60 18.54
C GLY A 148 12.95 7.46 17.88
N VAL A 149 12.35 6.27 17.89
CA VAL A 149 11.00 6.07 17.31
C VAL A 149 9.93 6.70 18.21
N VAL A 150 9.10 7.54 17.59
CA VAL A 150 7.89 8.10 18.21
C VAL A 150 6.69 7.24 17.84
N PHE A 151 5.90 6.87 18.85
CA PHE A 151 4.67 6.12 18.65
C PHE A 151 3.46 7.02 18.89
N HIS A 152 2.46 6.87 18.03
CA HIS A 152 1.17 7.49 18.17
C HIS A 152 0.11 6.43 18.43
N CYS A 153 -0.87 6.71 19.28
CA CYS A 153 -2.06 5.89 19.41
C CYS A 153 -3.15 6.39 18.45
N TYR A 154 -3.94 5.45 17.93
CA TYR A 154 -5.09 5.72 17.09
C TYR A 154 -6.24 4.79 17.49
N GLY A 155 -7.26 5.36 18.12
CA GLY A 155 -8.30 4.58 18.78
C GLY A 155 -7.72 3.72 19.91
N ASP A 156 -8.31 2.56 20.16
CA ASP A 156 -7.88 1.67 21.25
C ASP A 156 -6.97 0.54 20.75
N ALA A 157 -7.06 0.22 19.45
CA ALA A 157 -6.48 -1.00 18.90
C ALA A 157 -5.21 -0.79 18.04
N LEU A 158 -4.92 0.44 17.61
CA LEU A 158 -3.80 0.73 16.73
C LEU A 158 -2.78 1.67 17.35
N PHE A 159 -1.52 1.34 17.11
CA PHE A 159 -0.37 2.21 17.29
C PHE A 159 0.26 2.47 15.94
N LEU A 160 0.78 3.68 15.75
CA LEU A 160 1.37 4.16 14.50
C LEU A 160 2.79 4.65 14.76
N ALA A 161 3.71 4.34 13.85
CA ALA A 161 5.08 4.84 13.88
C ALA A 161 5.55 5.13 12.45
N ASP A 162 6.46 6.08 12.26
CA ASP A 162 6.99 6.41 10.92
C ASP A 162 7.80 5.26 10.31
N GLY A 163 8.56 4.55 11.15
CA GLY A 163 9.34 3.39 10.78
C GLY A 163 9.93 2.72 12.02
N ILE A 164 10.28 1.45 11.89
CA ILE A 164 10.94 0.68 12.96
C ILE A 164 12.35 0.30 12.50
N PRO A 165 13.40 0.73 13.23
CA PRO A 165 14.78 0.43 12.85
C PRO A 165 15.12 -1.04 13.05
N VAL A 166 16.19 -1.48 12.38
CA VAL A 166 16.77 -2.81 12.56
C VAL A 166 17.22 -2.96 14.02
N GLY A 167 16.98 -4.13 14.59
CA GLY A 167 17.34 -4.43 15.97
C GLY A 167 16.31 -3.99 17.02
N ALA A 168 15.19 -3.37 16.61
CA ALA A 168 14.04 -3.08 17.49
C ALA A 168 12.83 -4.00 17.20
N PHE A 169 13.03 -5.05 16.42
CA PHE A 169 12.02 -6.06 16.14
C PHE A 169 12.65 -7.44 15.94
N THR A 170 11.84 -8.46 16.22
CA THR A 170 12.19 -9.88 16.10
C THR A 170 11.14 -10.58 15.25
N GLY A 171 11.58 -11.49 14.38
CA GLY A 171 10.71 -12.30 13.53
C GLY A 171 11.23 -13.72 13.36
N PRO A 172 10.48 -14.60 12.66
CA PRO A 172 10.93 -15.95 12.38
C PRO A 172 12.24 -15.96 11.57
N PRO A 173 13.10 -16.98 11.69
CA PRO A 173 14.34 -17.02 10.94
C PRO A 173 14.06 -16.95 9.44
N LEU A 174 14.83 -16.15 8.71
CA LEU A 174 14.70 -16.07 7.27
C LEU A 174 14.91 -17.46 6.67
N PRO A 175 14.01 -17.95 5.80
CA PRO A 175 14.29 -19.16 5.05
C PRO A 175 15.56 -18.93 4.24
N LYS A 176 16.51 -19.87 4.31
CA LYS A 176 17.70 -19.87 3.44
C LYS A 176 17.21 -19.93 2.01
N VAL A 177 17.11 -18.78 1.34
CA VAL A 177 16.82 -18.72 -0.08
C VAL A 177 18.05 -19.31 -0.76
N PRO A 178 17.98 -20.47 -1.45
CA PRO A 178 19.07 -20.84 -2.34
C PRO A 178 19.26 -19.68 -3.32
N PRO A 179 20.50 -19.30 -3.65
CA PRO A 179 20.78 -18.12 -4.46
C PRO A 179 19.84 -18.13 -5.67
N ALA A 180 19.15 -17.01 -5.89
CA ALA A 180 18.24 -16.83 -7.01
C ALA A 180 18.92 -17.43 -8.24
N LYS A 181 18.33 -18.50 -8.81
CA LYS A 181 18.81 -19.04 -10.07
C LYS A 181 18.92 -17.84 -11.00
N ALA A 182 20.15 -17.49 -11.37
CA ALA A 182 20.43 -16.46 -12.34
C ALA A 182 19.42 -16.62 -13.46
N ALA A 183 18.77 -15.52 -13.87
CA ALA A 183 17.78 -15.51 -14.92
C ALA A 183 18.23 -16.45 -16.04
N VAL A 184 17.60 -17.61 -16.11
CA VAL A 184 17.88 -18.57 -17.17
C VAL A 184 17.36 -17.86 -18.40
N GLU A 185 18.28 -17.39 -19.24
CA GLU A 185 17.95 -16.96 -20.60
C GLU A 185 17.01 -18.03 -21.18
N PRO A 186 15.85 -17.64 -21.73
CA PRO A 186 14.92 -18.62 -22.25
C PRO A 186 15.64 -19.47 -23.29
N SER A 187 15.90 -20.74 -22.97
CA SER A 187 16.50 -21.69 -23.89
C SER A 187 15.65 -21.72 -25.16
N PRO A 188 16.26 -21.66 -26.36
CA PRO A 188 15.50 -21.68 -27.61
C PRO A 188 14.64 -22.94 -27.65
N ARG A 189 13.32 -22.75 -27.80
CA ARG A 189 12.37 -23.85 -27.85
C ARG A 189 12.72 -24.77 -29.03
N PRO A 190 12.69 -26.11 -28.87
CA PRO A 190 12.95 -27.01 -29.99
C PRO A 190 11.89 -26.78 -31.08
N LYS A 191 12.34 -26.54 -32.31
CA LYS A 191 11.47 -26.38 -33.47
C LYS A 191 10.81 -27.73 -33.75
N THR A 192 9.50 -27.83 -33.54
CA THR A 192 8.73 -29.01 -33.92
C THR A 192 8.55 -29.06 -35.44
N PRO A 193 8.53 -30.24 -36.08
CA PRO A 193 8.28 -30.34 -37.52
C PRO A 193 6.93 -29.73 -37.87
N GLY A 194 6.92 -28.70 -38.71
CA GLY A 194 5.69 -28.03 -39.18
C GLY A 194 5.41 -26.63 -38.60
N SER A 195 6.20 -26.14 -37.63
CA SER A 195 6.07 -24.74 -37.19
C SER A 195 7.03 -23.81 -37.97
N PHE A 196 6.53 -23.15 -39.01
CA PHE A 196 7.22 -22.03 -39.63
C PHE A 196 6.75 -20.73 -38.97
N PHE A 197 7.52 -20.24 -37.99
CA PHE A 197 7.36 -18.88 -37.49
C PHE A 197 8.30 -17.97 -38.29
N PRO A 198 7.79 -17.01 -39.09
CA PRO A 198 8.65 -16.07 -39.79
C PRO A 198 9.42 -15.24 -38.77
N ASP A 199 10.75 -15.32 -38.84
CA ASP A 199 11.65 -14.60 -37.96
C ASP A 199 11.74 -13.14 -38.40
N ILE A 200 10.88 -12.30 -37.81
CA ILE A 200 10.77 -10.86 -38.13
C ILE A 200 12.08 -10.12 -37.78
N SER A 201 12.96 -10.73 -36.97
CA SER A 201 14.28 -10.17 -36.65
C SER A 201 15.25 -10.21 -37.84
N ALA A 202 15.07 -11.12 -38.80
CA ALA A 202 15.88 -11.21 -40.02
C ALA A 202 15.44 -10.21 -41.11
N LEU A 203 14.20 -9.72 -41.05
CA LEU A 203 13.66 -8.68 -41.94
C LEU A 203 14.00 -7.26 -41.46
N ALA A 204 14.51 -7.10 -40.24
CA ALA A 204 15.13 -5.87 -39.78
C ALA A 204 16.51 -5.70 -40.45
N GLY A 205 16.49 -5.48 -41.76
CA GLY A 205 17.66 -5.06 -42.53
C GLY A 205 18.34 -3.89 -41.81
N LYS A 206 19.67 -3.98 -41.67
CA LYS A 206 20.57 -2.98 -41.09
C LYS A 206 19.97 -1.58 -41.18
N GLY A 207 19.41 -1.11 -40.07
CA GLY A 207 18.82 0.22 -39.99
C GLY A 207 19.87 1.25 -40.36
N ASP A 208 19.57 2.05 -41.37
CA ASP A 208 20.37 3.19 -41.80
C ASP A 208 20.71 4.06 -40.57
N PRO A 209 22.01 4.24 -40.21
CA PRO A 209 22.41 4.95 -39.01
C PRO A 209 21.87 6.39 -38.94
N ASP A 210 21.55 6.99 -40.09
CA ASP A 210 21.01 8.35 -40.19
C ASP A 210 19.56 8.47 -39.65
N ARG A 211 18.78 7.38 -39.70
CA ARG A 211 17.40 7.38 -39.21
C ARG A 211 17.34 7.50 -37.69
N ASN A 212 18.26 6.84 -36.99
CA ASN A 212 18.30 6.83 -35.52
C ASN A 212 18.76 8.21 -34.98
N GLU A 213 19.64 8.89 -35.72
CA GLU A 213 20.11 10.24 -35.40
C GLU A 213 19.01 11.30 -35.59
N ARG A 214 18.20 11.19 -36.65
CA ARG A 214 17.02 12.06 -36.85
C ARG A 214 16.00 11.92 -35.72
N THR A 215 15.64 10.69 -35.32
CA THR A 215 14.70 10.48 -34.20
C THR A 215 15.20 11.08 -32.88
N ARG A 216 16.50 10.99 -32.58
CA ARG A 216 17.07 11.62 -31.38
C ARG A 216 17.06 13.14 -31.45
N ARG A 217 17.26 13.71 -32.64
CA ARG A 217 17.25 15.16 -32.86
C ARG A 217 15.83 15.73 -32.73
N ASP A 218 14.83 15.00 -33.21
CA ASP A 218 13.41 15.38 -33.11
C ASP A 218 12.89 15.30 -31.66
N GLU A 219 13.27 14.25 -30.90
CA GLU A 219 12.92 14.17 -29.47
C GLU A 219 13.54 15.30 -28.64
N ALA A 220 14.77 15.71 -28.97
CA ALA A 220 15.45 16.81 -28.30
C ALA A 220 14.78 18.17 -28.60
N SER A 221 14.28 18.35 -29.83
CA SER A 221 13.53 19.54 -30.25
C SER A 221 12.20 19.65 -29.51
N TRP A 222 11.41 18.58 -29.50
CA TRP A 222 10.12 18.51 -28.78
C TRP A 222 10.27 18.84 -27.28
N LYS A 223 11.33 18.34 -26.62
CA LYS A 223 11.59 18.61 -25.20
C LYS A 223 11.97 20.07 -24.95
N LYS A 224 12.65 20.74 -25.87
CA LYS A 224 12.98 22.17 -25.79
C LYS A 224 11.74 23.05 -25.99
N ASP A 225 10.91 22.74 -26.98
CA ASP A 225 9.69 23.50 -27.25
C ASP A 225 8.68 23.39 -26.09
N ARG A 226 8.54 22.20 -25.50
CA ARG A 226 7.69 22.01 -24.32
C ARG A 226 8.19 22.80 -23.09
N ARG A 227 9.50 22.95 -22.92
CA ARG A 227 10.10 23.79 -21.86
C ARG A 227 9.90 25.29 -22.15
N ARG A 228 9.96 25.71 -23.42
CA ARG A 228 9.73 27.10 -23.81
C ARG A 228 8.27 27.51 -23.59
N ALA A 229 7.32 26.67 -24.03
CA ALA A 229 5.89 26.89 -23.80
C ALA A 229 5.50 26.91 -22.31
N ARG A 230 6.19 26.13 -21.46
CA ARG A 230 5.98 26.17 -20.01
C ARG A 230 6.47 27.49 -19.38
N ARG A 231 7.62 28.00 -19.82
CA ARG A 231 8.18 29.28 -19.35
C ARG A 231 7.35 30.48 -19.82
N GLU A 232 6.74 30.39 -20.99
CA GLU A 232 5.86 31.44 -21.54
C GLU A 232 4.54 31.49 -20.76
N LYS A 233 3.93 30.32 -20.45
CA LYS A 233 2.76 30.22 -19.56
C LYS A 233 3.01 30.68 -18.12
N GLU A 234 4.25 30.58 -17.62
CA GLU A 234 4.62 31.10 -16.29
C GLU A 234 4.84 32.62 -16.31
N ARG A 235 5.15 33.23 -17.47
CA ARG A 235 5.30 34.68 -17.63
C ARG A 235 3.97 35.43 -17.82
N GLU A 236 2.96 34.78 -18.40
CA GLU A 236 1.60 35.36 -18.54
C GLU A 236 0.76 35.27 -17.25
N ARG A 237 1.30 34.71 -16.17
CA ARG A 237 0.62 34.57 -14.87
C ARG A 237 1.05 35.62 -13.83
N PHE A 238 1.72 36.69 -14.26
CA PHE A 238 2.04 37.88 -13.47
C PHE A 238 1.46 39.12 -14.12
#